data_AF-A0A963I5W6-F1
#
_entry.id   AF-A0A963I5W6-F1
#
_cell.length_a   1.000
_cell.length_b   1.000
_cell.length_c   1.000
_cell.angle_alpha   90.00
_cell.angle_beta   90.00
_cell.angle_gamma   90.00
#
_symmetry.space_group_name_H-M   'P 1'
#
loop_
_entity.id
_entity.type
_entity.pdbx_description
1 polymer ?
#
loop_
_entity_poly.entity_id
_entity_poly.type
_entity_poly.pdbx_seq_one_letter_code
_entity_poly.pdbx_strand_id
1 'polypeptide(L)'
;MEEKQIFERIARELSAGRMERPVWAKALADAGGDEGRARTLYIRARTEQLRAQPDAGPVSGNEGSGIAPLRARLVALLADTGKGSFYTTLGVSADASDEAVAEAIERARQGGADGAAEMRYAFEALGDPGRRETYDRRLLGQLTGEGRAAAGEAGGVGTVAASEGVGRGFRIFPHGLIAVAVLAGGVAFAMHAKEEARRKHEAVLAAKAVEDARKAEEARQRAEQVRLDVLRQKAEIEERESDRAAREQADALAASKAMLELERDVLKERRLVEEKREREEKARVQAELDAIMAKEEAERKVVDKARREREYWSCLNKALNDMGRDEAKAKCDPVREGTS
;
A
#
# COMPACT_ATOMS: atom_id res chain seq x y z
N MET A 1 3.80 14.58 -21.65
CA MET A 1 3.39 13.29 -21.04
C MET A 1 2.19 12.76 -21.82
N GLU A 2 2.18 11.48 -22.24
CA GLU A 2 0.99 10.92 -22.90
C GLU A 2 -0.20 10.89 -21.93
N GLU A 3 -1.40 11.23 -22.42
CA GLU A 3 -2.63 11.31 -21.62
C GLU A 3 -2.91 10.02 -20.84
N LYS A 4 -2.59 8.87 -21.44
CA LYS A 4 -2.69 7.55 -20.81
C LYS A 4 -1.86 7.45 -19.52
N GLN A 5 -0.64 7.98 -19.52
CA GLN A 5 0.27 7.93 -18.36
C GLN A 5 -0.22 8.82 -17.21
N ILE A 6 -0.86 9.95 -17.53
CA ILE A 6 -1.48 10.84 -16.54
C ILE A 6 -2.61 10.08 -15.82
N PHE A 7 -3.50 9.43 -16.56
CA PHE A 7 -4.60 8.67 -15.97
C PHE A 7 -4.12 7.45 -15.17
N GLU A 8 -3.13 6.71 -15.67
CA GLU A 8 -2.54 5.59 -14.92
C GLU A 8 -1.90 6.05 -13.60
N ARG A 9 -1.23 7.20 -13.60
CA ARG A 9 -0.68 7.81 -12.38
C ARG A 9 -1.78 8.16 -11.39
N ILE A 10 -2.85 8.83 -11.84
CA ILE A 10 -3.98 9.22 -10.98
C ILE A 10 -4.69 7.99 -10.42
N ALA A 11 -4.86 6.93 -11.23
CA ALA A 11 -5.46 5.67 -10.78
C ALA A 11 -4.65 5.03 -9.64
N ARG A 12 -3.31 5.06 -9.73
CA ARG A 12 -2.41 4.59 -8.65
C ARG A 12 -2.49 5.46 -7.39
N GLU A 13 -2.62 6.78 -7.53
CA GLU A 13 -2.80 7.68 -6.39
C GLU A 13 -4.10 7.37 -5.64
N LEU A 14 -5.19 7.15 -6.37
CA LEU A 14 -6.51 6.81 -5.82
C LEU A 14 -6.51 5.44 -5.16
N SER A 15 -5.95 4.40 -5.80
CA SER A 15 -5.94 3.04 -5.24
C SER A 15 -5.03 2.91 -4.02
N ALA A 16 -3.94 3.69 -3.96
CA ALA A 16 -3.03 3.72 -2.81
C ALA A 16 -3.49 4.66 -1.67
N GLY A 17 -4.60 5.40 -1.84
CA GLY A 17 -5.04 6.42 -0.88
C GLY A 17 -4.06 7.60 -0.73
N ARG A 18 -3.12 7.77 -1.67
CA ARG A 18 -2.10 8.84 -1.68
C ARG A 18 -2.55 10.01 -2.55
N MET A 19 -3.74 10.52 -2.26
CA MET A 19 -4.31 11.68 -2.95
C MET A 19 -3.66 12.97 -2.43
N GLU A 20 -3.51 13.96 -3.31
CA GLU A 20 -3.06 15.28 -2.88
C GLU A 20 -4.14 15.94 -2.01
N ARG A 21 -3.89 16.03 -0.70
CA ARG A 21 -4.89 16.44 0.30
C ARG A 21 -5.65 17.74 -0.03
N PRO A 22 -5.01 18.83 -0.51
CA PRO A 22 -5.72 20.06 -0.83
C PRO A 22 -6.68 19.90 -2.01
N VAL A 23 -6.26 19.18 -3.06
CA VAL A 23 -7.08 18.94 -4.26
C VAL A 23 -8.25 18.03 -3.93
N TRP A 24 -8.00 16.99 -3.14
CA TRP A 24 -9.04 16.07 -2.66
C TRP A 24 -10.05 16.78 -1.77
N ALA A 25 -9.61 17.57 -0.79
CA ALA A 25 -10.50 18.32 0.09
C ALA A 25 -11.39 19.30 -0.67
N LYS A 26 -10.83 20.00 -1.68
CA LYS A 26 -11.60 20.87 -2.57
C LYS A 26 -12.63 20.08 -3.37
N ALA A 27 -12.24 18.96 -3.98
CA ALA A 27 -13.14 18.11 -4.74
C ALA A 27 -14.28 17.53 -3.87
N LEU A 28 -14.00 17.18 -2.61
CA LEU A 28 -15.00 16.67 -1.67
C LEU A 28 -15.98 17.77 -1.22
N ALA A 29 -15.48 18.99 -0.99
CA ALA A 29 -16.32 20.14 -0.69
C ALA A 29 -17.25 20.49 -1.87
N ASP A 30 -16.71 20.53 -3.09
CA ASP A 30 -17.46 20.80 -4.32
C ASP A 30 -18.48 19.68 -4.64
N ALA A 31 -18.22 18.46 -4.19
CA ALA A 31 -19.13 17.32 -4.30
C ALA A 31 -20.21 17.26 -3.21
N GLY A 32 -20.17 18.14 -2.21
CA GLY A 32 -21.10 18.09 -1.07
C GLY A 32 -20.93 16.83 -0.21
N GLY A 33 -19.72 16.27 -0.15
CA GLY A 33 -19.42 15.05 0.61
C GLY A 33 -19.69 13.73 -0.11
N ASP A 34 -20.23 13.74 -1.33
CA ASP A 34 -20.36 12.53 -2.15
C ASP A 34 -18.99 12.07 -2.67
N GLU A 35 -18.50 10.94 -2.16
CA GLU A 35 -17.18 10.42 -2.53
C GLU A 35 -17.06 10.04 -4.01
N GLY A 36 -18.13 9.52 -4.63
CA GLY A 36 -18.11 9.12 -6.02
C GLY A 36 -17.93 10.32 -6.93
N ARG A 37 -18.70 11.38 -6.68
CA ARG A 37 -18.58 12.67 -7.38
C ARG A 37 -17.25 13.36 -7.06
N ALA A 38 -16.77 13.30 -5.82
CA ALA A 38 -15.47 13.84 -5.43
C ALA A 38 -14.31 13.19 -6.19
N ARG A 39 -14.35 11.86 -6.42
CA ARG A 39 -13.35 11.15 -7.24
C ARG A 39 -13.32 11.67 -8.67
N THR A 40 -14.49 11.86 -9.31
CA THR A 40 -14.55 12.43 -10.66
C THR A 40 -13.98 13.85 -10.72
N LEU A 41 -14.32 14.70 -9.74
CA LEU A 41 -13.81 16.06 -9.64
C LEU A 41 -12.30 16.10 -9.36
N TYR A 42 -11.80 15.20 -8.51
CA TYR A 42 -10.36 15.05 -8.24
C TYR A 42 -9.60 14.66 -9.51
N ILE A 43 -10.07 13.64 -10.25
CA ILE A 43 -9.44 13.22 -11.50
C ILE A 43 -9.35 14.39 -12.47
N ARG A 44 -10.42 15.17 -12.63
CA ARG A 44 -10.42 16.34 -13.52
C ARG A 44 -9.42 17.40 -13.08
N ALA A 45 -9.47 17.83 -11.82
CA ALA A 45 -8.57 18.85 -11.28
C ALA A 45 -7.10 18.40 -11.31
N ARG A 46 -6.84 17.13 -11.03
CA ARG A 46 -5.50 16.54 -11.02
C ARG A 46 -4.92 16.41 -12.42
N THR A 47 -5.74 16.03 -13.40
CA THR A 47 -5.34 16.03 -14.82
C THR A 47 -4.98 17.44 -15.29
N GLU A 48 -5.77 18.45 -14.92
CA GLU A 48 -5.45 19.85 -15.24
C GLU A 48 -4.14 20.31 -14.60
N GLN A 49 -3.90 19.99 -13.33
CA GLN A 49 -2.61 20.26 -12.67
C GLN A 49 -1.43 19.57 -13.34
N LEU A 50 -1.57 18.29 -13.69
CA LEU A 50 -0.49 17.51 -14.34
C LEU A 50 -0.23 17.96 -15.78
N ARG A 51 -1.24 18.52 -16.47
CA ARG A 51 -1.07 19.16 -17.79
C ARG A 51 -0.47 20.56 -17.68
N ALA A 52 -0.80 21.29 -16.62
CA ALA A 52 -0.31 22.65 -16.38
C ALA A 52 1.12 22.66 -15.83
N GLN A 53 1.56 21.55 -15.22
CA GLN A 53 2.98 21.30 -15.03
C GLN A 53 3.59 21.15 -16.43
N PRO A 54 4.41 22.11 -16.89
CA PRO A 54 5.14 21.92 -18.14
C PRO A 54 5.89 20.59 -18.02
N ASP A 55 5.96 19.82 -19.10
CA ASP A 55 6.82 18.64 -19.21
C ASP A 55 8.27 19.06 -18.88
N ALA A 56 8.60 19.15 -17.59
CA ALA A 56 9.91 18.77 -17.11
C ALA A 56 10.00 17.32 -17.57
N GLY A 57 10.80 17.07 -18.60
CA GLY A 57 10.75 15.87 -19.44
C GLY A 57 10.93 14.54 -18.66
N PRO A 58 11.61 13.52 -19.19
CA PRO A 58 12.14 12.50 -18.30
C PRO A 58 13.15 13.19 -17.38
N VAL A 59 12.66 13.75 -16.27
CA VAL A 59 13.43 14.08 -15.11
C VAL A 59 13.91 12.71 -14.64
N SER A 60 15.06 12.31 -15.20
CA SER A 60 16.08 11.60 -14.46
C SER A 60 16.07 12.26 -13.09
N GLY A 61 15.44 11.61 -12.13
CA GLY A 61 15.40 12.11 -10.77
C GLY A 61 16.85 12.36 -10.38
N ASN A 62 17.14 13.58 -9.93
CA ASN A 62 18.05 13.88 -8.81
C ASN A 62 18.87 15.18 -8.97
N GLU A 63 18.25 16.32 -9.30
CA GLU A 63 18.91 17.64 -9.11
C GLU A 63 18.22 18.56 -8.08
N GLY A 64 17.10 18.16 -7.50
CA GLY A 64 16.41 18.96 -6.46
C GLY A 64 16.23 18.28 -5.11
N SER A 65 16.41 16.95 -5.03
CA SER A 65 16.52 16.26 -3.74
C SER A 65 17.92 16.57 -3.20
N GLY A 66 18.04 17.10 -1.98
CA GLY A 66 19.31 17.50 -1.36
C GLY A 66 20.35 16.38 -1.15
N ILE A 67 20.31 15.30 -1.94
CA ILE A 67 21.23 14.18 -1.91
C ILE A 67 22.60 14.57 -2.47
N ALA A 68 22.67 15.31 -3.56
CA ALA A 68 23.96 15.77 -4.12
C ALA A 68 24.80 16.59 -3.11
N PRO A 69 24.26 17.64 -2.45
CA PRO A 69 25.00 18.37 -1.42
C PRO A 69 25.28 17.51 -0.18
N LEU A 70 24.39 16.55 0.15
CA LEU A 70 24.60 15.60 1.25
C LEU A 70 25.79 14.69 0.96
N ARG A 71 25.86 14.09 -0.24
CA ARG A 71 26.95 13.20 -0.67
C ARG A 71 28.28 13.95 -0.76
N ALA A 72 28.29 15.17 -1.30
CA ALA A 72 29.48 16.03 -1.29
C ALA A 72 30.00 16.30 0.14
N ARG A 73 29.08 16.56 1.08
CA ARG A 73 29.43 16.72 2.51
C ARG A 73 29.95 15.43 3.14
N LEU A 74 29.38 14.28 2.78
CA LEU A 74 29.86 12.97 3.23
C LEU A 74 31.27 12.67 2.73
N VAL A 75 31.58 12.97 1.46
CA VAL A 75 32.94 12.80 0.90
C VAL A 75 33.95 13.60 1.72
N ALA A 76 33.65 14.87 2.01
CA ALA A 76 34.53 15.71 2.83
C ALA A 76 34.73 15.15 4.25
N LEU A 77 33.67 14.70 4.92
CA LEU A 77 33.73 14.15 6.27
C LEU A 77 34.44 12.79 6.34
N LEU A 78 34.23 11.92 5.35
CA LEU A 78 34.90 10.62 5.29
C LEU A 78 36.40 10.78 5.02
N ALA A 79 36.79 11.75 4.18
CA ALA A 79 38.18 12.08 3.93
C ALA A 79 38.88 12.62 5.19
N ASP A 80 38.20 13.45 5.98
CA ASP A 80 38.75 14.04 7.21
C ASP A 80 38.83 13.03 8.37
N THR A 81 37.80 12.20 8.54
CA THR A 81 37.71 11.29 9.70
C THR A 81 38.43 9.96 9.52
N GLY A 82 38.70 9.53 8.27
CA GLY A 82 39.33 8.24 7.97
C GLY A 82 38.54 7.02 8.45
N LYS A 83 37.24 7.18 8.76
CA LYS A 83 36.39 6.08 9.24
C LYS A 83 35.97 5.18 8.09
N GLY A 84 36.02 3.86 8.33
CA GLY A 84 35.48 2.88 7.39
C GLY A 84 33.97 3.06 7.19
N SER A 85 33.54 2.96 5.92
CA SER A 85 32.15 2.99 5.49
C SER A 85 31.93 1.99 4.34
N PHE A 86 30.68 1.66 3.99
CA PHE A 86 30.39 0.79 2.84
C PHE A 86 30.98 1.32 1.52
N TYR A 87 31.13 2.64 1.38
CA TYR A 87 31.81 3.27 0.25
C TYR A 87 33.29 2.87 0.17
N THR A 88 34.00 2.91 1.31
CA THR A 88 35.40 2.48 1.37
C THR A 88 35.54 0.97 1.17
N THR A 89 34.57 0.17 1.63
CA THR A 89 34.58 -1.29 1.42
C THR A 89 34.41 -1.65 -0.06
N LEU A 90 33.57 -0.91 -0.79
CA LEU A 90 33.38 -1.08 -2.24
C LEU A 90 34.44 -0.36 -3.09
N GLY A 91 35.30 0.47 -2.50
CA GLY A 91 36.28 1.26 -3.23
C GLY A 91 35.66 2.34 -4.13
N VAL A 92 34.50 2.88 -3.75
CA VAL A 92 33.82 3.96 -4.47
C VAL A 92 33.65 5.20 -3.60
N SER A 93 33.60 6.37 -4.21
CA SER A 93 33.33 7.62 -3.51
C SER A 93 31.85 7.75 -3.14
N ALA A 94 31.53 8.46 -2.06
CA ALA A 94 30.15 8.66 -1.61
C ALA A 94 29.30 9.50 -2.60
N ASP A 95 29.94 10.32 -3.43
CA ASP A 95 29.34 11.09 -4.52
C ASP A 95 29.23 10.33 -5.87
N ALA A 96 29.71 9.09 -5.93
CA ALA A 96 29.63 8.28 -7.15
C ALA A 96 28.18 8.15 -7.65
N SER A 97 27.98 8.12 -8.97
CA SER A 97 26.65 7.89 -9.54
C SER A 97 26.11 6.51 -9.16
N ASP A 98 24.80 6.31 -9.26
CA ASP A 98 24.21 5.01 -8.92
C ASP A 98 24.68 3.91 -9.88
N GLU A 99 24.98 4.26 -11.14
CA GLU A 99 25.59 3.35 -12.12
C GLU A 99 27.01 2.94 -11.72
N ALA A 100 27.83 3.89 -11.25
CA ALA A 100 29.20 3.61 -10.80
C ALA A 100 29.23 2.70 -9.56
N VAL A 101 28.26 2.88 -8.65
CA VAL A 101 28.07 2.00 -7.50
C VAL A 101 27.64 0.60 -7.95
N ALA A 102 26.67 0.50 -8.88
CA ALA A 102 26.24 -0.80 -9.42
C ALA A 102 27.40 -1.55 -10.10
N GLU A 103 28.22 -0.85 -10.90
CA GLU A 103 29.40 -1.45 -11.53
C GLU A 103 30.43 -1.93 -10.51
N ALA A 104 30.66 -1.18 -9.43
CA ALA A 104 31.57 -1.58 -8.36
C ALA A 104 31.06 -2.81 -7.60
N ILE A 105 29.75 -2.92 -7.38
CA ILE A 105 29.11 -4.11 -6.78
C ILE A 105 29.32 -5.33 -7.67
N GLU A 106 29.08 -5.22 -8.97
CA GLU A 106 29.27 -6.34 -9.91
C GLU A 106 30.75 -6.75 -10.01
N ARG A 107 31.68 -5.79 -10.02
CA ARG A 107 33.12 -6.08 -10.00
C ARG A 107 33.53 -6.82 -8.72
N ALA A 108 32.99 -6.42 -7.58
CA ALA A 108 33.27 -7.07 -6.30
C ALA A 108 32.70 -8.50 -6.24
N ARG A 109 31.51 -8.73 -6.80
CA ARG A 109 30.89 -10.06 -6.96
C ARG A 109 31.75 -11.00 -7.80
N GLN A 110 32.22 -10.52 -8.95
CA GLN A 110 33.10 -11.28 -9.84
C GLN A 110 34.44 -11.64 -9.16
N GLY A 111 34.91 -10.79 -8.24
CA GLY A 111 36.09 -11.05 -7.41
C GLY A 111 35.87 -12.04 -6.26
N GLY A 112 34.66 -12.58 -6.08
CA GLY A 112 34.34 -13.52 -4.99
C GLY A 112 34.18 -12.86 -3.62
N ALA A 113 33.95 -11.55 -3.55
CA ALA A 113 33.84 -10.82 -2.29
C ALA A 113 32.51 -11.10 -1.53
N ASP A 114 31.58 -11.84 -2.12
CA ASP A 114 30.25 -12.16 -1.57
C ASP A 114 30.29 -12.96 -0.26
N GLY A 115 31.41 -13.65 0.02
CA GLY A 115 31.59 -14.44 1.23
C GLY A 115 31.63 -13.59 2.51
N ALA A 116 32.16 -12.36 2.42
CA ALA A 116 32.29 -11.48 3.57
C ALA A 116 30.93 -10.90 3.98
N ALA A 117 30.57 -10.99 5.27
CA ALA A 117 29.31 -10.47 5.77
C ALA A 117 29.17 -8.95 5.53
N GLU A 118 30.27 -8.20 5.70
CA GLU A 118 30.30 -6.74 5.47
C GLU A 118 30.01 -6.37 4.02
N MET A 119 30.52 -7.13 3.05
CA MET A 119 30.27 -6.90 1.62
C MET A 119 28.81 -7.14 1.26
N ARG A 120 28.18 -8.18 1.83
CA ARG A 120 26.74 -8.44 1.63
C ARG A 120 25.88 -7.28 2.12
N TYR A 121 26.20 -6.72 3.29
CA TYR A 121 25.50 -5.54 3.80
C TYR A 121 25.77 -4.29 2.95
N ALA A 122 26.99 -4.11 2.45
CA ALA A 122 27.32 -3.00 1.56
C ALA A 122 26.52 -3.08 0.25
N PHE A 123 26.39 -4.27 -0.34
CA PHE A 123 25.58 -4.48 -1.55
C PHE A 123 24.10 -4.19 -1.31
N GLU A 124 23.56 -4.66 -0.18
CA GLU A 124 22.15 -4.44 0.16
C GLU A 124 21.84 -2.97 0.44
N ALA A 125 22.75 -2.27 1.12
CA ALA A 125 22.57 -0.87 1.50
C ALA A 125 22.78 0.09 0.32
N LEU A 126 23.74 -0.19 -0.56
CA LEU A 126 24.13 0.72 -1.65
C LEU A 126 23.53 0.36 -3.02
N GLY A 127 23.03 -0.87 -3.21
CA GLY A 127 22.52 -1.36 -4.50
C GLY A 127 21.14 -0.82 -4.89
N ASP A 128 20.36 -0.28 -3.94
CA ASP A 128 19.08 0.39 -4.20
C ASP A 128 19.22 1.89 -3.88
N PRO A 129 18.86 2.82 -4.81
CA PRO A 129 19.02 4.25 -4.60
C PRO A 129 18.32 4.79 -3.33
N GLY A 130 17.14 4.25 -2.98
CA GLY A 130 16.39 4.67 -1.79
C GLY A 130 17.03 4.18 -0.49
N ARG A 131 17.55 2.94 -0.48
CA ARG A 131 18.33 2.41 0.65
C ARG A 131 19.66 3.15 0.81
N ARG A 132 20.32 3.49 -0.31
CA ARG A 132 21.55 4.27 -0.33
C ARG A 132 21.36 5.64 0.31
N GLU A 133 20.30 6.35 -0.06
CA GLU A 133 19.97 7.65 0.56
C GLU A 133 19.72 7.52 2.08
N THR A 134 19.00 6.48 2.50
CA THR A 134 18.74 6.23 3.92
C THR A 134 20.05 5.96 4.69
N TYR A 135 20.94 5.19 4.08
CA TYR A 135 22.28 4.94 4.60
C TYR A 135 23.11 6.23 4.69
N ASP A 136 23.11 7.05 3.65
CA ASP A 136 23.83 8.34 3.58
C ASP A 136 23.41 9.28 4.72
N ARG A 137 22.09 9.43 4.95
CA ARG A 137 21.56 10.27 6.04
C ARG A 137 21.99 9.75 7.41
N ARG A 138 21.92 8.43 7.62
CA ARG A 138 22.34 7.81 8.88
C ARG A 138 23.83 7.99 9.13
N LEU A 139 24.65 7.76 8.12
CA LEU A 139 26.09 7.92 8.19
C LEU A 139 26.46 9.38 8.48
N LEU A 140 25.81 10.34 7.82
CA LEU A 140 26.03 11.75 8.07
C LEU A 140 25.69 12.13 9.52
N GLY A 141 24.56 11.64 10.05
CA GLY A 141 24.18 11.86 11.45
C GLY A 141 25.16 11.24 12.46
N GLN A 142 25.80 10.13 12.11
CA GLN A 142 26.84 9.49 12.93
C GLN A 142 28.17 10.27 12.89
N LEU A 143 28.55 10.81 11.74
CA LEU A 143 29.80 11.57 11.57
C LEU A 143 29.72 12.97 12.16
N THR A 144 28.57 13.63 12.05
CA THR A 144 28.33 14.98 12.60
C THR A 144 28.02 14.98 14.10
N GLY A 145 27.71 13.82 14.69
CA GLY A 145 27.36 13.69 16.10
C GLY A 145 25.93 14.16 16.44
N GLU A 146 25.16 14.64 15.46
CA GLU A 146 23.76 15.05 15.65
C GLU A 146 22.88 13.89 16.12
N GLY A 147 23.20 12.65 15.74
CA GLY A 147 22.50 11.46 16.22
C GLY A 147 22.75 11.11 17.70
N ARG A 148 23.77 11.70 18.34
CA ARG A 148 24.10 11.40 19.75
C ARG A 148 23.30 12.24 20.74
N ALA A 149 22.76 13.39 20.31
CA ALA A 149 21.88 14.22 21.12
C ALA A 149 20.47 13.61 21.28
N ALA A 150 20.00 12.84 20.30
CA ALA A 150 18.68 12.19 20.36
C ALA A 150 18.66 10.87 21.16
N ALA A 151 19.83 10.27 21.43
CA ALA A 151 19.96 9.01 22.17
C ALA A 151 20.60 9.19 23.57
N GLY A 152 20.88 10.43 23.98
CA GLY A 152 21.78 10.78 25.08
C GLY A 152 21.13 11.32 26.36
N GLU A 153 19.88 10.95 26.68
CA GLU A 153 19.25 11.32 27.97
C GLU A 153 19.26 10.19 29.02
N ALA A 154 20.02 9.11 28.78
CA ALA A 154 20.21 8.04 29.77
C ALA A 154 21.68 7.61 29.84
N GLY A 155 22.38 8.02 30.90
CA GLY A 155 23.67 7.43 31.29
C GLY A 155 24.84 8.40 31.34
N GLY A 156 24.74 9.45 32.15
CA GLY A 156 25.90 10.22 32.58
C GLY A 156 26.71 9.46 33.63
N VAL A 157 27.92 9.04 33.28
CA VAL A 157 28.96 8.67 34.25
C VAL A 157 30.11 9.66 34.06
N GLY A 158 30.19 10.63 34.97
CA GLY A 158 31.28 11.58 35.04
C GLY A 158 32.58 10.89 35.45
N THR A 159 33.63 11.10 34.66
CA THR A 159 35.00 10.81 35.08
C THR A 159 35.60 12.04 35.75
N VAL A 160 36.13 11.78 36.94
CA VAL A 160 36.61 12.73 37.94
C VAL A 160 37.91 13.40 37.48
N ALA A 161 37.98 14.72 37.66
CA ALA A 161 39.16 15.53 37.48
C ALA A 161 40.07 15.51 38.73
N ALA A 162 41.36 15.68 38.45
CA ALA A 162 42.41 16.27 39.29
C ALA A 162 42.85 15.55 40.58
N SER A 163 44.14 15.18 40.61
CA SER A 163 44.94 15.27 41.83
C SER A 163 46.28 15.94 41.49
N GLU A 164 46.34 17.25 41.75
CA GLU A 164 47.56 18.05 41.81
C GLU A 164 48.47 17.61 42.96
N GLY A 165 49.78 17.71 42.73
CA GLY A 165 50.80 17.41 43.72
C GLY A 165 50.91 18.48 44.81
N VAL A 166 51.31 18.06 46.01
CA VAL A 166 51.80 18.94 47.07
C VAL A 166 53.05 18.33 47.67
N GLY A 167 54.20 18.86 47.28
CA GLY A 167 55.43 18.75 48.04
C GLY A 167 55.51 19.87 49.07
N ARG A 168 55.96 19.57 50.29
CA ARG A 168 56.56 20.55 51.21
C ARG A 168 57.45 19.84 52.23
N GLY A 169 58.74 20.15 52.16
CA GLY A 169 59.71 19.76 53.17
C GLY A 169 59.56 20.56 54.46
N PHE A 170 59.93 19.94 55.59
CA PHE A 170 60.07 20.59 56.87
C PHE A 170 61.42 20.19 57.49
N ARG A 171 62.30 21.18 57.69
CA ARG A 171 63.52 21.10 58.52
C ARG A 171 63.15 21.59 59.92
N ILE A 172 63.44 20.83 60.98
CA ILE A 172 63.58 21.41 62.34
C ILE A 172 64.73 20.74 63.10
N PHE A 173 65.48 21.61 63.78
CA PHE A 173 66.60 21.44 64.70
C PHE A 173 66.30 20.62 65.98
N PRO A 174 67.33 20.22 66.76
CA PRO A 174 67.21 19.27 67.87
C PRO A 174 67.14 19.96 69.24
N HIS A 175 65.99 19.87 69.91
CA HIS A 175 65.82 20.01 71.37
C HIS A 175 64.91 18.83 71.79
N GLY A 176 65.36 17.81 72.52
CA GLY A 176 65.76 17.91 73.92
C GLY A 176 64.79 17.11 74.80
N LEU A 177 64.71 15.79 74.56
CA LEU A 177 64.35 14.67 75.46
C LEU A 177 63.15 14.70 76.45
N ILE A 178 62.30 15.73 76.50
CA ILE A 178 61.01 15.70 77.24
C ILE A 178 59.80 15.57 76.29
N ALA A 179 60.00 15.84 74.99
CA ALA A 179 58.95 15.78 73.96
C ALA A 179 58.49 14.35 73.57
N VAL A 180 59.27 13.31 73.89
CA VAL A 180 59.02 11.94 73.36
C VAL A 180 57.81 11.27 74.04
N ALA A 181 57.55 11.51 75.32
CA ALA A 181 56.41 10.92 76.03
C ALA A 181 55.06 11.59 75.67
N VAL A 182 55.05 12.92 75.45
CA VAL A 182 53.87 13.66 74.98
C VAL A 182 53.58 13.35 73.50
N LEU A 183 54.62 13.18 72.67
CA LEU A 183 54.46 12.74 71.29
C LEU A 183 53.96 11.30 71.20
N ALA A 184 54.42 10.37 72.05
CA ALA A 184 53.94 9.00 72.06
C ALA A 184 52.46 8.89 72.46
N GLY A 185 52.01 9.64 73.48
CA GLY A 185 50.60 9.73 73.87
C GLY A 185 49.72 10.38 72.78
N GLY A 186 50.21 11.45 72.15
CA GLY A 186 49.53 12.11 71.04
C GLY A 186 49.40 11.22 69.79
N VAL A 187 50.41 10.42 69.47
CA VAL A 187 50.37 9.45 68.36
C VAL A 187 49.38 8.32 68.63
N ALA A 188 49.34 7.78 69.85
CA ALA A 188 48.35 6.75 70.22
C ALA A 188 46.91 7.28 70.13
N PHE A 189 46.65 8.50 70.62
CA PHE A 189 45.35 9.16 70.50
C PHE A 189 44.98 9.46 69.04
N ALA A 190 45.92 9.94 68.23
CA ALA A 190 45.70 10.20 66.81
C ALA A 190 45.43 8.91 66.01
N MET A 191 46.10 7.80 66.34
CA MET A 191 45.81 6.50 65.73
C MET A 191 44.43 5.98 66.12
N HIS A 192 44.04 6.10 67.38
CA HIS A 192 42.69 5.71 67.83
C HIS A 192 41.59 6.57 67.17
N ALA A 193 41.77 7.89 67.11
CA ALA A 193 40.83 8.79 66.42
C ALA A 193 40.74 8.50 64.91
N LYS A 194 41.86 8.13 64.27
CA LYS A 194 41.91 7.73 62.87
C LYS A 194 41.23 6.39 62.60
N GLU A 195 41.38 5.42 63.50
CA GLU A 195 40.67 4.14 63.42
C GLU A 195 39.17 4.33 63.60
N GLU A 196 38.75 5.18 64.54
CA GLU A 196 37.33 5.47 64.73
C GLU A 196 36.72 6.19 63.52
N ALA A 197 37.46 7.13 62.91
CA ALA A 197 37.07 7.79 61.66
C ALA A 197 36.96 6.80 60.48
N ARG A 198 37.90 5.84 60.38
CA ARG A 198 37.85 4.78 59.36
C ARG A 198 36.63 3.87 59.55
N ARG A 199 36.34 3.43 60.77
CA ARG A 199 35.14 2.61 61.05
C ARG A 199 33.86 3.36 60.70
N LYS A 200 33.76 4.66 61.00
CA LYS A 200 32.61 5.48 60.60
C LYS A 200 32.49 5.61 59.08
N HIS A 201 33.60 5.84 58.38
CA HIS A 201 33.62 5.92 56.93
C HIS A 201 33.25 4.58 56.27
N GLU A 202 33.78 3.46 56.76
CA GLU A 202 33.42 2.11 56.31
C GLU A 202 31.94 1.80 56.55
N ALA A 203 31.39 2.19 57.70
CA ALA A 203 29.96 2.05 57.99
C ALA A 203 29.08 2.87 57.02
N VAL A 204 29.50 4.10 56.68
CA VAL A 204 28.79 4.93 55.68
C VAL A 204 28.85 4.31 54.29
N LEU A 205 30.02 3.78 53.87
CA LEU A 205 30.15 3.10 52.59
C LEU A 205 29.31 1.82 52.53
N ALA A 206 29.29 1.04 53.62
CA ALA A 206 28.45 -0.16 53.70
C ALA A 206 26.96 0.19 53.63
N ALA A 207 26.51 1.23 54.34
CA ALA A 207 25.13 1.70 54.28
C ALA A 207 24.75 2.17 52.87
N LYS A 208 25.63 2.91 52.19
CA LYS A 208 25.43 3.36 50.81
C LYS A 208 25.35 2.18 49.83
N ALA A 209 26.21 1.17 49.99
CA ALA A 209 26.18 -0.02 49.15
C ALA A 209 24.85 -0.79 49.27
N VAL A 210 24.24 -0.85 50.46
CA VAL A 210 22.92 -1.45 50.67
C VAL A 210 21.82 -0.62 50.00
N GLU A 211 21.88 0.71 50.09
CA GLU A 211 20.91 1.60 49.44
C GLU A 211 21.01 1.50 47.91
N ASP A 212 22.21 1.48 47.36
CA ASP A 212 22.45 1.33 45.92
C ASP A 212 22.00 -0.05 45.42
N ALA A 213 22.22 -1.11 46.21
CA ALA A 213 21.72 -2.46 45.89
C ALA A 213 20.18 -2.50 45.86
N ARG A 214 19.50 -1.85 46.81
CA ARG A 214 18.04 -1.75 46.83
C ARG A 214 17.51 -0.96 45.63
N LYS A 215 18.13 0.17 45.28
CA LYS A 215 17.75 0.95 44.09
C LYS A 215 17.95 0.14 42.80
N ALA A 216 19.03 -0.65 42.73
CA ALA A 216 19.27 -1.54 41.59
C ALA A 216 18.21 -2.64 41.48
N GLU A 217 17.75 -3.22 42.59
CA GLU A 217 16.66 -4.20 42.60
C GLU A 217 15.32 -3.59 42.20
N GLU A 218 14.96 -2.43 42.76
CA GLU A 218 13.76 -1.68 42.37
C GLU A 218 13.77 -1.31 40.88
N ALA A 219 14.94 -0.93 40.34
CA ALA A 219 15.10 -0.67 38.90
C ALA A 219 14.91 -1.94 38.06
N ARG A 220 15.39 -3.10 38.51
CA ARG A 220 15.17 -4.39 37.83
C ARG A 220 13.70 -4.78 37.82
N GLN A 221 13.00 -4.64 38.95
CA GLN A 221 11.56 -4.92 39.05
C GLN A 221 10.75 -4.01 38.12
N ARG A 222 11.07 -2.70 38.08
CA ARG A 222 10.44 -1.76 37.14
C ARG A 222 10.70 -2.14 35.68
N ALA A 223 11.95 -2.53 35.34
CA ALA A 223 12.29 -2.95 33.99
C ALA A 223 11.54 -4.23 33.58
N GLU A 224 11.36 -5.18 34.50
CA GLU A 224 10.58 -6.39 34.27
C GLU A 224 9.10 -6.09 34.09
N GLN A 225 8.53 -5.21 34.92
CA GLN A 225 7.14 -4.77 34.79
C GLN A 225 6.89 -4.10 33.43
N VAL A 226 7.76 -3.17 33.02
CA VAL A 226 7.68 -2.53 31.70
C VAL A 226 7.77 -3.56 30.58
N ARG A 227 8.63 -4.57 30.72
CA ARG A 227 8.74 -5.66 29.73
C ARG A 227 7.43 -6.46 29.63
N LEU A 228 6.80 -6.79 30.75
CA LEU A 228 5.52 -7.50 30.77
C LEU A 228 4.39 -6.67 30.16
N ASP A 229 4.33 -5.37 30.47
CA ASP A 229 3.34 -4.46 29.89
C ASP A 229 3.50 -4.33 28.37
N VAL A 230 4.74 -4.25 27.87
CA VAL A 230 5.01 -4.24 26.42
C VAL A 230 4.58 -5.55 25.76
N LEU A 231 4.83 -6.70 26.39
CA LEU A 231 4.37 -7.99 25.85
C LEU A 231 2.85 -8.10 25.82
N ARG A 232 2.17 -7.59 26.85
CA ARG A 232 0.70 -7.54 26.90
C ARG A 232 0.14 -6.64 25.79
N GLN A 233 0.69 -5.43 25.64
CA GLN A 233 0.28 -4.52 24.57
C GLN A 233 0.52 -5.13 23.18
N LYS A 234 1.63 -5.85 22.99
CA LYS A 234 1.91 -6.55 21.75
C LYS A 234 0.85 -7.61 21.45
N ALA A 235 0.48 -8.42 22.44
CA ALA A 235 -0.57 -9.43 22.27
C ALA A 235 -1.93 -8.80 21.95
N GLU A 236 -2.30 -7.69 22.61
CA GLU A 236 -3.55 -6.97 22.33
C GLU A 236 -3.56 -6.34 20.92
N ILE A 237 -2.41 -5.88 20.41
CA ILE A 237 -2.30 -5.38 19.04
C ILE A 237 -2.44 -6.53 18.04
N GLU A 238 -1.76 -7.66 18.27
CA GLU A 238 -1.81 -8.84 17.41
C GLU A 238 -3.24 -9.43 17.34
N GLU A 239 -3.96 -9.49 18.47
CA GLU A 239 -5.36 -9.89 18.51
C GLU A 239 -6.24 -8.94 17.67
N ARG A 240 -6.09 -7.62 17.83
CA ARG A 240 -6.84 -6.63 17.04
C ARG A 240 -6.52 -6.71 15.55
N GLU A 241 -5.28 -6.99 15.18
CA GLU A 241 -4.89 -7.18 13.79
C GLU A 241 -5.50 -8.47 13.21
N SER A 242 -5.51 -9.55 13.98
CA SER A 242 -6.17 -10.80 13.58
C SER A 242 -7.68 -10.63 13.40
N ASP A 243 -8.35 -9.87 14.29
CA ASP A 243 -9.77 -9.56 14.20
C ASP A 243 -10.10 -8.70 12.97
N ARG A 244 -9.25 -7.71 12.66
CA ARG A 244 -9.39 -6.90 11.45
C ARG A 244 -9.24 -7.75 10.21
N ALA A 245 -8.21 -8.60 10.15
CA ALA A 245 -8.00 -9.51 9.04
C ALA A 245 -9.18 -10.48 8.85
N ALA A 246 -9.75 -11.00 9.94
CA ALA A 246 -10.92 -11.87 9.90
C ALA A 246 -12.17 -11.14 9.35
N ARG A 247 -12.39 -9.89 9.75
CA ARG A 247 -13.49 -9.06 9.23
C ARG A 247 -13.31 -8.74 7.76
N GLU A 248 -12.10 -8.35 7.34
CA GLU A 248 -11.79 -8.08 5.94
C GLU A 248 -12.01 -9.32 5.06
N GLN A 249 -11.63 -10.51 5.54
CA GLN A 249 -11.91 -11.77 4.84
C GLN A 249 -13.42 -12.08 4.77
N ALA A 250 -14.16 -11.84 5.86
CA ALA A 250 -15.61 -12.03 5.88
C ALA A 250 -16.33 -11.08 4.91
N ASP A 251 -15.91 -9.81 4.87
CA ASP A 251 -16.45 -8.79 3.96
C ASP A 251 -16.13 -9.12 2.50
N ALA A 252 -14.91 -9.58 2.21
CA ALA A 252 -14.52 -10.04 0.88
C ALA A 252 -15.34 -11.24 0.41
N LEU A 253 -15.61 -12.21 1.29
CA LEU A 253 -16.48 -13.35 0.99
C LEU A 253 -17.94 -12.91 0.78
N ALA A 254 -18.44 -11.95 1.55
CA ALA A 254 -19.78 -11.40 1.36
C ALA A 254 -19.91 -10.68 0.01
N ALA A 255 -18.90 -9.87 -0.37
CA ALA A 255 -18.86 -9.19 -1.66
C ALA A 255 -18.82 -10.18 -2.84
N SER A 256 -18.01 -11.25 -2.71
CA SER A 256 -17.94 -12.32 -3.72
C SER A 256 -19.29 -13.04 -3.89
N LYS A 257 -19.98 -13.35 -2.78
CA LYS A 257 -21.33 -13.95 -2.84
C LYS A 257 -22.34 -13.02 -3.52
N ALA A 258 -22.32 -11.72 -3.21
CA ALA A 258 -23.20 -10.73 -3.84
C ALA A 258 -22.96 -10.63 -5.36
N MET A 259 -21.70 -10.68 -5.80
CA MET A 259 -21.36 -10.73 -7.23
C MET A 259 -21.94 -11.97 -7.94
N LEU A 260 -21.82 -13.15 -7.32
CA LEU A 260 -22.37 -14.39 -7.89
C LEU A 260 -23.91 -14.37 -7.95
N GLU A 261 -24.56 -13.76 -6.96
CA GLU A 261 -26.02 -13.57 -6.98
C GLU A 261 -26.46 -12.63 -8.10
N LEU A 262 -25.73 -11.53 -8.31
CA LEU A 262 -25.98 -10.60 -9.41
C LEU A 262 -25.80 -11.28 -10.78
N GLU A 263 -24.72 -12.05 -10.95
CA GLU A 263 -24.47 -12.80 -12.19
C GLU A 263 -25.60 -13.81 -12.47
N ARG A 264 -26.04 -14.53 -11.43
CA ARG A 264 -27.19 -15.46 -11.53
C ARG A 264 -28.45 -14.74 -11.99
N ASP A 265 -28.72 -13.54 -11.47
CA ASP A 265 -29.93 -12.80 -11.80
C ASP A 265 -29.86 -12.19 -13.21
N VAL A 266 -28.69 -11.70 -13.65
CA VAL A 266 -28.45 -11.32 -15.05
C VAL A 266 -28.68 -12.50 -16.00
N LEU A 267 -28.21 -13.70 -15.66
CA LEU A 267 -28.45 -14.90 -16.45
C LEU A 267 -29.92 -15.34 -16.48
N LYS A 268 -30.71 -15.06 -15.43
CA LYS A 268 -32.16 -15.28 -15.45
C LYS A 268 -32.85 -14.29 -16.38
N GLU A 269 -32.53 -13.01 -16.28
CA GLU A 269 -33.11 -11.98 -17.16
C GLU A 269 -32.79 -12.25 -18.63
N ARG A 270 -31.54 -12.64 -18.93
CA ARG A 270 -31.15 -13.03 -20.28
C ARG A 270 -31.99 -14.19 -20.83
N ARG A 271 -32.24 -15.23 -20.02
CA ARG A 271 -33.10 -16.35 -20.41
C ARG A 271 -34.54 -15.92 -20.66
N LEU A 272 -35.10 -15.03 -19.83
CA LEU A 272 -36.44 -14.50 -20.04
C LEU A 272 -36.55 -13.70 -21.35
N VAL A 273 -35.51 -12.92 -21.69
CA VAL A 273 -35.45 -12.18 -22.96
C VAL A 273 -35.34 -13.12 -24.16
N GLU A 274 -34.50 -14.16 -24.06
CA GLU A 274 -34.37 -15.19 -25.11
C GLU A 274 -35.69 -15.96 -25.31
N GLU A 275 -36.36 -16.40 -24.23
CA GLU A 275 -37.67 -17.05 -24.32
C GLU A 275 -38.74 -16.13 -24.95
N LYS A 276 -38.73 -14.83 -24.63
CA LYS A 276 -39.64 -13.86 -25.23
C LYS A 276 -39.39 -13.73 -26.73
N ARG A 277 -38.12 -13.65 -27.15
CA ARG A 277 -37.74 -13.61 -28.57
C ARG A 277 -38.17 -14.87 -29.31
N GLU A 278 -37.98 -16.05 -28.72
CA GLU A 278 -38.44 -17.30 -29.32
C GLU A 278 -39.97 -17.35 -29.47
N ARG A 279 -40.72 -16.82 -28.49
CA ARG A 279 -42.19 -16.72 -28.59
C ARG A 279 -42.62 -15.76 -29.68
N GLU A 280 -41.97 -14.61 -29.80
CA GLU A 280 -42.22 -13.62 -30.87
C GLU A 280 -41.88 -14.20 -32.25
N GLU A 281 -40.76 -14.91 -32.38
CA GLU A 281 -40.38 -15.57 -33.63
C GLU A 281 -41.36 -16.67 -34.01
N LYS A 282 -41.76 -17.54 -33.08
CA LYS A 282 -42.79 -18.57 -33.30
C LYS A 282 -44.12 -17.94 -33.72
N ALA A 283 -44.52 -16.84 -33.08
CA ALA A 283 -45.73 -16.11 -33.46
C ALA A 283 -45.64 -15.53 -34.87
N ARG A 284 -44.47 -14.99 -35.25
CA ARG A 284 -44.24 -14.48 -36.62
C ARG A 284 -44.32 -15.58 -37.65
N VAL A 285 -43.64 -16.71 -37.43
CA VAL A 285 -43.67 -17.87 -38.34
C VAL A 285 -45.08 -18.43 -38.46
N GLN A 286 -45.83 -18.52 -37.35
CA GLN A 286 -47.23 -18.96 -37.39
C GLN A 286 -48.10 -18.01 -38.21
N ALA A 287 -47.96 -16.69 -38.02
CA ALA A 287 -48.72 -15.71 -38.79
C ALA A 287 -48.39 -15.74 -40.29
N GLU A 288 -47.12 -15.97 -40.66
CA GLU A 288 -46.71 -16.17 -42.06
C GLU A 288 -47.35 -17.43 -42.65
N LEU A 289 -47.38 -18.54 -41.90
CA LEU A 289 -48.01 -19.78 -42.33
C LEU A 289 -49.53 -19.60 -42.53
N ASP A 290 -50.21 -18.96 -41.58
CA ASP A 290 -51.64 -18.68 -41.66
C ASP A 290 -51.97 -17.78 -42.87
N ALA A 291 -51.10 -16.81 -43.18
CA ALA A 291 -51.25 -15.96 -44.36
C ALA A 291 -51.08 -16.74 -45.68
N ILE A 292 -50.14 -17.68 -45.75
CA ILE A 292 -49.97 -18.58 -46.91
C ILE A 292 -51.21 -19.44 -47.10
N MET A 293 -51.70 -20.07 -46.03
CA MET A 293 -52.90 -20.91 -46.07
C MET A 293 -54.15 -20.11 -46.52
N ALA A 294 -54.33 -18.89 -46.01
CA ALA A 294 -55.41 -18.01 -46.42
C ALA A 294 -55.31 -17.61 -47.90
N LYS A 295 -54.09 -17.39 -48.41
CA LYS A 295 -53.85 -17.09 -49.83
C LYS A 295 -54.20 -18.29 -50.71
N GLU A 296 -53.77 -19.50 -50.34
CA GLU A 296 -54.11 -20.72 -51.08
C GLU A 296 -55.62 -20.97 -51.09
N GLU A 297 -56.32 -20.74 -49.98
CA GLU A 297 -57.78 -20.87 -49.92
C GLU A 297 -58.47 -19.84 -50.84
N ALA A 298 -57.98 -18.61 -50.88
CA ALA A 298 -58.48 -17.57 -51.79
C ALA A 298 -58.26 -17.96 -53.25
N GLU A 299 -57.08 -18.47 -53.61
CA GLU A 299 -56.77 -18.97 -54.95
C GLU A 299 -57.67 -20.16 -55.33
N ARG A 300 -57.91 -21.11 -54.41
CA ARG A 300 -58.86 -22.22 -54.62
C ARG A 300 -60.27 -21.71 -54.91
N LYS A 301 -60.77 -20.73 -54.14
CA LYS A 301 -62.10 -20.12 -54.37
C LYS A 301 -62.20 -19.46 -55.74
N VAL A 302 -61.13 -18.81 -56.21
CA VAL A 302 -61.07 -18.22 -57.57
C VAL A 302 -61.11 -19.31 -58.64
N VAL A 303 -60.33 -20.37 -58.48
CA VAL A 303 -60.32 -21.52 -59.40
C VAL A 303 -61.68 -22.20 -59.45
N ASP A 304 -62.31 -22.44 -58.30
CA ASP A 304 -63.65 -23.03 -58.20
C ASP A 304 -64.73 -22.15 -58.83
N LYS A 305 -64.64 -20.82 -58.64
CA LYS A 305 -65.53 -19.87 -59.32
C LYS A 305 -65.36 -19.95 -60.85
N ALA A 306 -64.14 -19.90 -61.35
CA ALA A 306 -63.85 -20.02 -62.79
C ALA A 306 -64.27 -21.38 -63.37
N ARG A 307 -64.19 -22.46 -62.57
CA ARG A 307 -64.71 -23.78 -62.94
C ARG A 307 -66.24 -23.76 -63.07
N ARG A 308 -66.95 -23.24 -62.07
CA ARG A 308 -68.42 -23.10 -62.09
C ARG A 308 -68.91 -22.24 -63.25
N GLU A 309 -68.23 -21.13 -63.55
CA GLU A 309 -68.54 -20.30 -64.71
C GLU A 309 -68.38 -21.07 -66.03
N ARG A 310 -67.30 -21.87 -66.19
CA ARG A 310 -67.11 -22.71 -67.37
C ARG A 310 -68.20 -23.78 -67.51
N GLU A 311 -68.55 -24.45 -66.41
CA GLU A 311 -69.63 -25.45 -66.37
C GLU A 311 -70.98 -24.81 -66.73
N TYR A 312 -71.28 -23.62 -66.18
CA TYR A 312 -72.48 -22.83 -66.52
C TYR A 312 -72.55 -22.49 -68.01
N TRP A 313 -71.48 -21.91 -68.58
CA TRP A 313 -71.45 -21.55 -70.00
C TRP A 313 -71.54 -22.77 -70.92
N SER A 314 -70.93 -23.89 -70.54
CA SER A 314 -71.04 -25.15 -71.28
C SER A 314 -72.48 -25.68 -71.28
N CYS A 315 -73.16 -25.67 -70.13
CA CYS A 315 -74.58 -26.04 -70.02
C CYS A 315 -75.46 -25.12 -70.87
N LEU A 316 -75.28 -23.80 -70.75
CA LEU A 316 -76.09 -22.80 -71.45
C LEU A 316 -75.99 -22.96 -72.96
N ASN A 317 -74.78 -23.12 -73.49
CA ASN A 317 -74.57 -23.34 -74.93
C ASN A 317 -75.22 -24.62 -75.43
N LYS A 318 -75.23 -25.68 -74.61
CA LYS A 318 -75.92 -26.93 -74.95
C LYS A 318 -77.44 -26.76 -74.96
N ALA A 319 -78.01 -26.11 -73.94
CA ALA A 319 -79.45 -25.91 -73.80
C ALA A 319 -80.04 -24.95 -74.84
N LEU A 320 -79.28 -23.92 -75.26
CA LEU A 320 -79.72 -22.96 -76.29
C LEU A 320 -80.00 -23.61 -77.67
N ASN A 321 -79.48 -24.81 -77.93
CA ASN A 321 -79.81 -25.55 -79.15
C ASN A 321 -81.24 -26.14 -79.12
N ASP A 322 -81.78 -26.38 -77.92
CA ASP A 322 -83.03 -27.14 -77.72
C ASP A 322 -84.19 -26.25 -77.24
N MET A 323 -83.91 -25.10 -76.62
CA MET A 323 -84.93 -24.25 -75.96
C MET A 323 -84.61 -22.75 -76.01
N GLY A 324 -85.62 -21.93 -75.68
CA GLY A 324 -85.49 -20.47 -75.62
C GLY A 324 -84.50 -19.99 -74.55
N ARG A 325 -83.93 -18.80 -74.75
CA ARG A 325 -82.83 -18.25 -73.93
C ARG A 325 -83.13 -18.21 -72.43
N ASP A 326 -84.37 -17.89 -72.05
CA ASP A 326 -84.75 -17.73 -70.64
C ASP A 326 -84.93 -19.08 -69.94
N GLU A 327 -85.47 -20.09 -70.65
CA GLU A 327 -85.56 -21.47 -70.16
C GLU A 327 -84.16 -22.10 -70.02
N ALA A 328 -83.28 -21.87 -71.00
CA ALA A 328 -81.90 -22.36 -70.97
C ALA A 328 -81.11 -21.77 -69.78
N LYS A 329 -81.28 -20.48 -69.48
CA LYS A 329 -80.69 -19.84 -68.29
C LYS A 329 -81.23 -20.42 -66.99
N ALA A 330 -82.56 -20.55 -66.87
CA ALA A 330 -83.19 -21.08 -65.67
C ALA A 330 -82.79 -22.52 -65.36
N LYS A 331 -82.53 -23.33 -66.40
CA LYS A 331 -82.09 -24.73 -66.28
C LYS A 331 -80.62 -24.86 -65.87
N CYS A 332 -79.77 -23.94 -66.30
CA CYS A 332 -78.33 -24.03 -66.07
C CYS A 332 -77.84 -23.23 -64.86
N ASP A 333 -78.69 -22.46 -64.18
CA ASP A 333 -78.31 -21.66 -63.02
C ASP A 333 -77.94 -22.56 -61.82
N PRO A 334 -76.66 -22.62 -61.41
CA PRO A 334 -76.20 -23.53 -60.36
C PRO A 334 -76.71 -23.18 -58.96
N VAL A 335 -77.36 -22.01 -58.78
CA VAL A 335 -77.83 -21.54 -57.47
C VAL A 335 -79.08 -22.31 -57.00
N ARG A 336 -79.80 -23.01 -57.88
CA ARG A 336 -81.12 -23.58 -57.56
C ARG A 336 -81.11 -24.96 -56.90
N GLU A 337 -80.01 -25.71 -56.91
CA GLU A 337 -79.96 -27.09 -56.37
C GLU A 337 -79.51 -27.19 -54.90
N GLY A 338 -79.17 -26.09 -54.22
CA GLY A 338 -78.57 -26.10 -52.88
C GLY A 338 -79.47 -25.65 -51.71
N THR A 339 -80.77 -25.41 -51.93
CA THR A 339 -81.71 -24.97 -50.88
C THR A 339 -82.86 -25.97 -50.74
N SER A 340 -82.62 -27.07 -50.02
CA SER A 340 -83.66 -27.99 -49.52
C SER A 340 -83.21 -28.60 -48.21
#